data_AF-A0A5S4GEP1-F1
#
_entry.id   AF-A0A5S4GEP1-F1
#
_cell.length_a   1.000
_cell.length_b   1.000
_cell.length_c   1.000
_cell.angle_alpha   90.00
_cell.angle_beta   90.00
_cell.angle_gamma   90.00
#
_symmetry.space_group_name_H-M   'P 1'
#
loop_
_entity.id
_entity.type
_entity.pdbx_description
1 polymer ?
#
loop_
_entity_poly.entity_id
_entity_poly.type
_entity_poly.pdbx_seq_one_letter_code
_entity_poly.pdbx_strand_id
1 'polypeptide(L)'
;MAEISEFLVVILVILAFLLLLGGVGLYLLIKLGKKAAVKARQATTRLTTHVNAMGTGDAAEVERLRLDLRREVSLTRQAIDHAQRQGWGLGDLPRLMADLTVQADVHDGQLGMYAQQRRMSSFVDHVTLDRLREHQAKLTAMCARIRADLLGDQVHHTSTGIADLTSRTDLEIEARRRPPDPLDQIDELYRRTMEERKDLP
;
A
#
# COMPACT_ATOMS: atom_id res chain seq x y z
N MET A 1 -16.76 -10.82 49.98
CA MET A 1 -16.01 -9.54 49.94
C MET A 1 -14.53 -9.77 49.59
N ALA A 2 -13.81 -10.66 50.27
CA ALA A 2 -12.39 -10.94 49.98
C ALA A 2 -12.12 -11.54 48.59
N GLU A 3 -12.89 -12.56 48.16
CA GLU A 3 -12.64 -13.24 46.87
C GLU A 3 -12.91 -12.36 45.63
N ILE A 4 -13.89 -11.45 45.71
CA ILE A 4 -14.21 -10.51 44.63
C ILE A 4 -13.09 -9.47 44.48
N SER A 5 -12.53 -9.02 45.60
CA SER A 5 -11.38 -8.11 45.62
C SER A 5 -10.15 -8.76 45.00
N GLU A 6 -9.89 -10.02 45.32
CA GLU A 6 -8.73 -10.76 44.81
C GLU A 6 -8.83 -11.00 43.30
N PHE A 7 -10.02 -11.37 42.81
CA PHE A 7 -10.29 -11.53 41.38
C PHE A 7 -10.10 -10.23 40.57
N LEU A 8 -10.57 -9.10 41.12
CA LEU A 8 -10.38 -7.78 40.51
C LEU A 8 -8.90 -7.39 40.43
N VAL A 9 -8.11 -7.69 41.46
CA VAL A 9 -6.67 -7.41 41.47
C VAL A 9 -5.94 -8.21 40.40
N VAL A 10 -6.28 -9.49 40.22
CA VAL A 10 -5.66 -10.33 39.18
C VAL A 10 -5.93 -9.78 37.78
N ILE A 11 -7.17 -9.37 37.49
CA ILE A 11 -7.52 -8.76 36.19
C ILE A 11 -6.74 -7.47 35.96
N LEU A 12 -6.61 -6.64 36.99
CA LEU A 12 -5.93 -5.35 36.89
C LEU A 12 -4.44 -5.51 36.61
N VAL A 13 -3.80 -6.52 37.20
CA VAL A 13 -2.39 -6.87 36.93
C VAL A 13 -2.19 -7.36 35.50
N ILE A 14 -3.09 -8.20 34.98
CA ILE A 14 -3.04 -8.69 33.59
C ILE A 14 -3.19 -7.52 32.61
N LEU A 15 -4.15 -6.62 32.86
CA LEU A 15 -4.37 -5.44 32.05
C LEU A 15 -3.14 -4.52 32.03
N ALA A 16 -2.52 -4.30 33.20
CA ALA A 16 -1.30 -3.50 33.31
C ALA A 16 -0.13 -4.11 32.51
N PHE A 17 0.01 -5.44 32.53
CA PHE A 17 1.03 -6.14 31.74
C PHE A 17 0.80 -6.01 30.24
N LEU A 18 -0.46 -6.14 29.78
CA LEU A 18 -0.81 -5.97 28.37
C LEU A 18 -0.54 -4.54 27.88
N LEU A 19 -0.83 -3.53 28.70
CA LEU A 19 -0.53 -2.13 28.39
C LEU A 19 0.98 -1.88 28.27
N LEU A 20 1.78 -2.45 29.16
CA LEU A 20 3.24 -2.35 29.09
C LEU A 20 3.81 -3.02 27.84
N LEU A 21 3.35 -4.23 27.51
CA LEU A 21 3.74 -4.95 26.30
C LEU A 21 3.36 -4.17 25.02
N GLY A 22 2.15 -3.63 24.96
CA GLY A 22 1.69 -2.80 23.86
C GLY A 22 2.52 -1.52 23.69
N GLY A 23 2.83 -0.83 24.78
CA GLY A 23 3.64 0.39 24.76
C GLY A 23 5.08 0.14 24.30
N VAL A 24 5.71 -0.95 24.77
CA VAL A 24 7.08 -1.32 24.36
C VAL A 24 7.11 -1.75 22.89
N GLY A 25 6.12 -2.53 22.44
CA GLY A 25 5.99 -2.93 21.04
C GLY A 25 5.87 -1.73 20.09
N LEU A 26 5.02 -0.76 20.43
CA LEU A 26 4.83 0.46 19.65
C LEU A 26 6.11 1.33 19.62
N TYR A 27 6.80 1.45 20.75
CA TYR A 27 8.06 2.19 20.85
C TYR A 27 9.16 1.60 19.97
N LEU A 28 9.31 0.27 19.96
CA LEU A 28 10.27 -0.42 19.10
C LEU A 28 9.95 -0.23 17.61
N LEU A 29 8.67 -0.31 17.24
CA LEU A 29 8.22 -0.09 15.85
C LEU A 29 8.57 1.32 15.35
N ILE A 30 8.30 2.35 16.16
CA ILE A 30 8.61 3.76 15.83
C ILE A 30 10.13 3.97 15.70
N LYS A 31 10.91 3.36 16.60
CA LYS A 31 12.37 3.51 16.61
C LYS A 31 13.04 2.81 15.42
N LEU A 32 12.55 1.64 15.04
CA LEU A 32 12.98 0.91 13.84
C LEU A 32 12.56 1.65 12.56
N GLY A 33 11.32 2.16 12.51
CA GLY A 33 10.81 2.96 11.41
C GLY A 33 11.63 4.23 11.17
N LYS A 34 12.01 4.97 12.22
CA LYS A 34 12.89 6.14 12.13
C LYS A 34 14.27 5.81 11.56
N LYS A 35 14.89 4.69 11.99
CA LYS A 35 16.20 4.28 11.47
C LYS A 35 16.15 3.89 9.99
N ALA A 36 15.09 3.22 9.55
CA ALA A 36 14.87 2.89 8.15
C ALA A 36 14.63 4.15 7.31
N ALA A 37 13.82 5.09 7.79
CA ALA A 37 13.54 6.35 7.10
C ALA A 37 14.79 7.24 6.93
N VAL A 38 15.68 7.28 7.93
CA VAL A 38 16.94 8.04 7.85
C VAL A 38 17.90 7.40 6.84
N LYS A 39 18.04 6.07 6.82
CA LYS A 39 18.83 5.36 5.80
C LYS A 39 18.27 5.57 4.40
N ALA A 40 16.95 5.54 4.25
CA ALA A 40 16.29 5.82 2.97
C ALA A 40 16.56 7.25 2.51
N ARG A 41 16.45 8.25 3.41
CA ARG A 41 16.76 9.66 3.13
C ARG A 41 18.21 9.87 2.70
N GLN A 42 19.18 9.21 3.33
CA GLN A 42 20.59 9.29 2.96
C GLN A 42 20.88 8.67 1.59
N ALA A 43 20.21 7.57 1.25
CA ALA A 43 20.30 6.96 -0.08
C ALA A 43 19.66 7.88 -1.14
N THR A 44 18.50 8.48 -0.84
CA THR A 44 17.86 9.44 -1.76
C THR A 44 18.69 10.69 -1.95
N THR A 45 19.25 11.28 -0.88
CA THR A 45 20.09 12.49 -1.02
C THR A 45 21.33 12.22 -1.86
N ARG A 46 22.00 11.07 -1.71
CA ARG A 46 23.14 10.69 -2.57
C ARG A 46 22.76 10.53 -4.04
N LEU A 47 21.61 9.91 -4.32
CA LEU A 47 21.05 9.80 -5.67
C LEU A 47 20.70 11.19 -6.26
N THR A 48 20.06 12.05 -5.47
CA THR A 48 19.65 13.39 -5.93
C THR A 48 20.85 14.30 -6.17
N THR A 49 21.91 14.21 -5.35
CA THR A 49 23.17 14.94 -5.58
C THR A 49 23.91 14.44 -6.81
N HIS A 50 23.86 13.14 -7.13
CA HIS A 50 24.44 12.63 -8.37
C HIS A 50 23.67 13.09 -9.60
N VAL A 51 22.33 13.13 -9.55
CA VAL A 51 21.49 13.57 -10.66
C VAL A 51 21.59 15.08 -10.92
N ASN A 52 21.71 15.90 -9.87
CA ASN A 52 21.95 17.34 -10.01
C ASN A 52 23.39 17.71 -10.39
N ALA A 53 24.36 16.81 -10.16
CA ALA A 53 25.75 16.98 -10.60
C ALA A 53 25.99 16.51 -12.06
N MET A 54 25.02 15.84 -12.69
CA MET A 54 25.08 15.56 -14.12
C MET A 54 24.71 16.83 -14.89
N GLY A 55 25.72 17.44 -15.52
CA GLY A 55 25.61 18.70 -16.25
C GLY A 55 24.57 18.72 -17.37
N THR A 56 24.53 19.79 -18.15
CA THR A 56 23.56 19.96 -19.24
C THR A 56 24.01 19.23 -20.51
N GLY A 57 23.18 18.36 -21.10
CA GLY A 57 23.41 17.73 -22.42
C GLY A 57 22.89 16.29 -22.54
N ASP A 58 22.91 15.74 -23.77
CA ASP A 58 22.34 14.43 -24.11
C ASP A 58 22.90 13.29 -23.24
N ALA A 59 24.20 13.32 -22.92
CA ALA A 59 24.82 12.26 -22.10
C ALA A 59 24.33 12.26 -20.64
N ALA A 60 23.96 13.43 -20.10
CA ALA A 60 23.37 13.54 -18.78
C ALA A 60 21.91 13.10 -18.78
N GLU A 61 21.17 13.46 -19.84
CA GLU A 61 19.81 12.98 -20.05
C GLU A 61 19.75 11.45 -20.14
N VAL A 62 20.66 10.85 -20.90
CA VAL A 62 20.73 9.39 -21.06
C VAL A 62 20.99 8.68 -19.74
N GLU A 63 21.79 9.24 -18.83
CA GLU A 63 21.95 8.63 -17.51
C GLU A 63 20.73 8.82 -16.61
N ARG A 64 20.03 9.98 -16.71
CA ARG A 64 18.74 10.15 -16.01
C ARG A 64 17.73 9.10 -16.47
N LEU A 65 17.65 8.91 -17.78
CA LEU A 65 16.84 7.88 -18.43
C LEU A 65 17.18 6.48 -17.84
N ARG A 66 18.46 6.10 -17.81
CA ARG A 66 18.91 4.84 -17.19
C ARG A 66 18.52 4.70 -15.71
N LEU A 67 18.72 5.74 -14.91
CA LEU A 67 18.40 5.75 -13.49
C LEU A 67 16.90 5.60 -13.25
N ASP A 68 16.08 6.32 -14.01
CA ASP A 68 14.63 6.25 -13.90
C ASP A 68 14.11 4.86 -14.28
N LEU A 69 14.60 4.26 -15.36
CA LEU A 69 14.22 2.90 -15.75
C LEU A 69 14.59 1.87 -14.66
N ARG A 70 15.81 1.91 -14.14
CA ARG A 70 16.26 1.01 -13.06
C ARG A 70 15.39 1.17 -11.82
N ARG A 71 15.03 2.42 -11.49
CA ARG A 71 14.14 2.71 -10.36
C ARG A 71 12.75 2.12 -10.57
N GLU A 72 12.16 2.31 -11.74
CA GLU A 72 10.81 1.82 -12.06
C GLU A 72 10.73 0.29 -12.06
N VAL A 73 11.73 -0.39 -12.65
CA VAL A 73 11.84 -1.86 -12.62
C VAL A 73 12.00 -2.35 -11.19
N SER A 74 12.86 -1.72 -10.38
CA SER A 74 13.05 -2.10 -8.98
C SER A 74 11.79 -1.91 -8.14
N LEU A 75 11.07 -0.80 -8.30
CA LEU A 75 9.82 -0.54 -7.58
C LEU A 75 8.74 -1.56 -7.96
N THR A 76 8.66 -1.91 -9.24
CA THR A 76 7.69 -2.90 -9.74
C THR A 76 8.01 -4.29 -9.21
N ARG A 77 9.28 -4.71 -9.22
CA ARG A 77 9.71 -5.97 -8.59
C ARG A 77 9.37 -6.01 -7.11
N GLN A 78 9.65 -4.93 -6.37
CA GLN A 78 9.33 -4.87 -4.93
C GLN A 78 7.81 -4.99 -4.68
N ALA A 79 6.97 -4.39 -5.52
CA ALA A 79 5.53 -4.51 -5.42
C ALA A 79 5.06 -5.96 -5.65
N ILE A 80 5.63 -6.64 -6.65
CA ILE A 80 5.36 -8.06 -6.94
C ILE A 80 5.81 -8.95 -5.76
N ASP A 81 7.03 -8.77 -5.28
CA ASP A 81 7.56 -9.53 -4.13
C ASP A 81 6.68 -9.34 -2.89
N HIS A 82 6.18 -8.12 -2.67
CA HIS A 82 5.27 -7.82 -1.58
C HIS A 82 3.94 -8.56 -1.73
N ALA A 83 3.31 -8.48 -2.91
CA ALA A 83 2.07 -9.18 -3.22
C ALA A 83 2.21 -10.70 -3.09
N GLN A 84 3.35 -11.27 -3.52
CA GLN A 84 3.64 -12.68 -3.39
C GLN A 84 3.75 -13.11 -1.92
N ARG A 85 4.40 -12.29 -1.07
CA ARG A 85 4.46 -12.54 0.38
C ARG A 85 3.10 -12.43 1.06
N GLN A 86 2.18 -11.64 0.51
CA GLN A 86 0.80 -11.57 0.97
C GLN A 86 -0.07 -12.73 0.45
N GLY A 87 0.49 -13.63 -0.37
CA GLY A 87 -0.21 -14.79 -0.90
C GLY A 87 -1.18 -14.46 -2.04
N TRP A 88 -1.02 -13.33 -2.72
CA TRP A 88 -1.87 -12.99 -3.87
C TRP A 88 -1.60 -13.95 -5.03
N GLY A 89 -2.67 -14.28 -5.77
CA GLY A 89 -2.59 -15.13 -6.95
C GLY A 89 -2.00 -14.36 -8.15
N LEU A 90 -0.67 -14.31 -8.25
CA LEU A 90 0.01 -13.49 -9.27
C LEU A 90 0.07 -14.09 -10.68
N GLY A 91 -0.37 -15.35 -10.87
CA GLY A 91 -0.32 -16.03 -12.16
C GLY A 91 1.06 -15.98 -12.81
N ASP A 92 1.12 -15.54 -14.07
CA ASP A 92 2.34 -15.40 -14.86
C ASP A 92 3.11 -14.10 -14.62
N LEU A 93 2.63 -13.22 -13.74
CA LEU A 93 3.22 -11.90 -13.52
C LEU A 93 4.70 -11.93 -13.11
N PRO A 94 5.17 -12.86 -12.24
CA PRO A 94 6.59 -12.97 -11.92
C PRO A 94 7.46 -13.32 -13.14
N ARG A 95 6.94 -14.13 -14.07
CA ARG A 95 7.62 -14.47 -15.31
C ARG A 95 7.68 -13.27 -16.25
N LEU A 96 6.57 -12.57 -16.43
CA LEU A 96 6.53 -11.33 -17.21
C LEU A 96 7.48 -10.26 -16.66
N MET A 97 7.61 -10.17 -15.33
CA MET A 97 8.56 -9.27 -14.69
C MET A 97 10.02 -9.67 -14.95
N ALA A 98 10.32 -10.97 -15.00
CA ALA A 98 11.65 -11.45 -15.36
C ALA A 98 12.00 -11.06 -16.80
N ASP A 99 11.08 -11.30 -17.75
CA ASP A 99 11.26 -10.93 -19.16
C ASP A 99 11.40 -9.40 -19.32
N LEU A 100 10.58 -8.62 -18.62
CA LEU A 100 10.67 -7.16 -18.60
C LEU A 100 12.00 -6.66 -18.03
N THR A 101 12.53 -7.33 -17.01
CA THR A 101 13.86 -6.98 -16.46
C THR A 101 14.95 -7.21 -17.50
N VAL A 102 14.93 -8.34 -18.20
CA VAL A 102 15.90 -8.63 -19.26
C VAL A 102 15.86 -7.56 -20.35
N GLN A 103 14.66 -7.15 -20.77
CA GLN A 103 14.49 -6.08 -21.76
C GLN A 103 15.01 -4.73 -21.24
N ALA A 104 14.76 -4.41 -19.97
CA ALA A 104 15.27 -3.20 -19.34
C ALA A 104 16.81 -3.20 -19.24
N ASP A 105 17.42 -4.33 -18.93
CA ASP A 105 18.89 -4.47 -18.86
C ASP A 105 19.54 -4.30 -20.25
N VAL A 106 18.94 -4.89 -21.29
CA VAL A 106 19.38 -4.69 -22.68
C VAL A 106 19.27 -3.22 -23.07
N HIS A 107 18.16 -2.56 -22.73
CA HIS A 107 17.96 -1.15 -23.04
C HIS A 107 18.90 -0.23 -22.25
N ASP A 108 19.17 -0.51 -20.98
CA ASP A 108 20.18 0.19 -20.19
C ASP A 108 21.57 0.07 -20.82
N GLY A 109 21.91 -1.11 -21.36
CA GLY A 109 23.13 -1.32 -22.15
C GLY A 109 23.19 -0.44 -23.40
N GLN A 110 22.09 -0.33 -24.15
CA GLN A 110 22.00 0.54 -25.34
C GLN A 110 22.17 2.01 -25.00
N LEU A 111 21.51 2.49 -23.93
CA LEU A 111 21.69 3.85 -23.41
C LEU A 111 23.13 4.10 -22.97
N GLY A 112 23.76 3.13 -22.28
CA GLY A 112 25.17 3.21 -21.90
C GLY A 112 26.12 3.33 -23.08
N MET A 113 25.91 2.53 -24.13
CA MET A 113 26.68 2.59 -25.38
C MET A 113 26.50 3.94 -26.07
N TYR A 114 25.27 4.45 -26.17
CA TYR A 114 24.99 5.76 -26.76
C TYR A 114 25.70 6.88 -25.99
N ALA A 115 25.65 6.88 -24.66
CA ALA A 115 26.35 7.85 -23.82
C ALA A 115 27.88 7.81 -24.04
N GLN A 116 28.46 6.61 -24.21
CA GLN A 116 29.88 6.46 -24.49
C GLN A 116 30.24 6.96 -25.91
N GLN A 117 29.45 6.63 -26.92
CA GLN A 117 29.62 7.13 -28.28
C GLN A 117 29.55 8.67 -28.35
N ARG A 118 28.61 9.27 -27.62
CA ARG A 118 28.46 10.74 -27.52
C ARG A 118 29.70 11.42 -26.92
N ARG A 119 30.41 10.76 -26.01
CA ARG A 119 31.66 11.29 -25.45
C ARG A 119 32.84 11.22 -26.42
N MET A 120 32.79 10.30 -27.39
CA MET A 120 33.87 10.07 -28.36
C MET A 120 33.67 10.84 -29.67
N SER A 121 32.44 11.19 -30.03
CA SER A 121 32.10 11.93 -31.26
C SER A 121 31.13 13.08 -30.98
N SER A 122 31.44 14.26 -31.50
CA SER A 122 30.57 15.43 -31.42
C SER A 122 29.36 15.35 -32.36
N PHE A 123 29.39 14.45 -33.35
CA PHE A 123 28.26 14.21 -34.26
C PHE A 123 27.14 13.47 -33.52
N VAL A 124 25.95 14.07 -33.50
CA VAL A 124 24.79 13.54 -32.76
C VAL A 124 23.89 12.78 -33.72
N ASP A 125 23.61 11.52 -33.41
CA ASP A 125 22.44 10.85 -33.98
C ASP A 125 21.24 11.05 -33.04
N HIS A 126 20.49 12.12 -33.29
CA HIS A 126 19.26 12.44 -32.54
C HIS A 126 18.15 11.43 -32.80
N VAL A 127 18.11 10.79 -33.98
CA VAL A 127 17.09 9.79 -34.32
C VAL A 127 17.26 8.55 -33.45
N THR A 128 18.50 8.13 -33.20
CA THR A 128 18.79 7.04 -32.28
C THR A 128 18.40 7.38 -30.85
N LEU A 129 18.65 8.60 -30.38
CA LEU A 129 18.24 9.02 -29.03
C LEU A 129 16.72 9.04 -28.86
N ASP A 130 15.97 9.55 -29.84
CA ASP A 130 14.50 9.57 -29.79
C ASP A 130 13.90 8.17 -29.75
N ARG A 131 14.44 7.22 -30.54
CA ARG A 131 14.03 5.82 -30.47
C ARG A 131 14.30 5.20 -29.10
N LEU A 132 15.44 5.55 -28.49
CA LEU A 132 15.76 5.08 -27.14
C LEU A 132 14.79 5.68 -26.11
N ARG A 133 14.45 6.96 -26.20
CA ARG A 133 13.43 7.61 -25.36
C ARG A 133 12.07 6.94 -25.48
N GLU A 134 11.62 6.66 -26.71
CA GLU A 134 10.34 5.97 -26.94
C GLU A 134 10.33 4.57 -26.33
N HIS A 135 11.42 3.81 -26.48
CA HIS A 135 11.52 2.47 -25.93
C HIS A 135 11.50 2.51 -24.39
N GLN A 136 12.22 3.47 -23.79
CA GLN A 136 12.16 3.70 -22.36
C GLN A 136 10.75 4.06 -21.87
N ALA A 137 10.05 4.95 -22.58
CA ALA A 137 8.69 5.33 -22.23
C ALA A 137 7.75 4.12 -22.23
N LYS A 138 7.90 3.21 -23.22
CA LYS A 138 7.16 1.95 -23.29
C LYS A 138 7.45 1.03 -22.10
N LEU A 139 8.72 0.80 -21.77
CA LEU A 139 9.12 -0.03 -20.63
C LEU A 139 8.60 0.54 -19.30
N THR A 140 8.69 1.86 -19.13
CA THR A 140 8.21 2.57 -17.94
C THR A 140 6.69 2.49 -17.83
N ALA A 141 5.97 2.67 -18.94
CA ALA A 141 4.52 2.54 -18.98
C ALA A 141 4.06 1.11 -18.61
N MET A 142 4.78 0.08 -19.06
CA MET A 142 4.50 -1.30 -18.66
C MET A 142 4.73 -1.52 -17.15
N CYS A 143 5.82 -1.00 -16.60
CA CYS A 143 6.07 -1.03 -15.14
C CYS A 143 4.92 -0.34 -14.36
N ALA A 144 4.50 0.85 -14.81
CA ALA A 144 3.41 1.59 -14.19
C ALA A 144 2.08 0.83 -14.28
N ARG A 145 1.79 0.21 -15.43
CA ARG A 145 0.58 -0.60 -15.63
C ARG A 145 0.55 -1.82 -14.70
N ILE A 146 1.65 -2.57 -14.61
CA ILE A 146 1.75 -3.70 -13.68
C ILE A 146 1.49 -3.25 -12.24
N ARG A 147 2.07 -2.12 -11.83
CA ARG A 147 1.82 -1.56 -10.48
C ARG A 147 0.36 -1.14 -10.28
N ALA A 148 -0.28 -0.58 -11.30
CA ALA A 148 -1.70 -0.21 -11.24
C ALA A 148 -2.60 -1.45 -11.13
N ASP A 149 -2.31 -2.50 -11.89
CA ASP A 149 -3.04 -3.78 -11.84
C ASP A 149 -2.91 -4.40 -10.45
N LEU A 150 -1.69 -4.44 -9.88
CA LEU A 150 -1.45 -4.90 -8.50
C LEU A 150 -2.19 -4.07 -7.45
N LEU A 151 -2.27 -2.74 -7.62
CA LEU A 151 -3.06 -1.88 -6.72
C LEU A 151 -4.56 -2.16 -6.85
N GLY A 152 -5.06 -2.46 -8.05
CA GLY A 152 -6.43 -2.92 -8.27
C GLY A 152 -6.73 -4.20 -7.49
N ASP A 153 -5.85 -5.20 -7.62
CA ASP A 153 -5.96 -6.47 -6.88
C ASP A 153 -5.88 -6.26 -5.36
N GLN A 154 -5.03 -5.33 -4.89
CA GLN A 154 -4.97 -4.93 -3.49
C GLN A 154 -6.31 -4.39 -2.98
N VAL A 155 -6.94 -3.51 -3.76
CA VAL A 155 -8.25 -2.94 -3.42
C VAL A 155 -9.29 -4.05 -3.38
N HIS A 156 -9.27 -5.00 -4.31
CA HIS A 156 -10.17 -6.16 -4.27
C HIS A 156 -9.96 -7.02 -3.03
N HIS A 157 -8.71 -7.36 -2.68
CA HIS A 157 -8.40 -8.15 -1.48
C HIS A 157 -8.66 -7.43 -0.15
N THR A 158 -8.57 -6.10 -0.12
CA THR A 158 -8.87 -5.31 1.10
C THR A 158 -10.36 -4.97 1.20
N SER A 159 -11.04 -4.76 0.08
CA SER A 159 -12.49 -4.52 0.05
C SER A 159 -13.31 -5.74 0.47
N THR A 160 -12.85 -6.96 0.17
CA THR A 160 -13.48 -8.19 0.72
C THR A 160 -13.32 -8.27 2.24
N GLY A 161 -12.16 -7.87 2.78
CA GLY A 161 -11.96 -7.76 4.24
C GLY A 161 -12.81 -6.67 4.89
N ILE A 162 -12.99 -5.52 4.22
CA ILE A 162 -13.89 -4.46 4.69
C ILE A 162 -15.34 -4.93 4.61
N ALA A 163 -15.78 -5.55 3.52
CA ALA A 163 -17.15 -6.07 3.39
C ALA A 163 -17.44 -7.19 4.42
N ASP A 164 -16.46 -8.05 4.71
CA ASP A 164 -16.56 -9.06 5.77
C ASP A 164 -16.67 -8.42 7.16
N LEU A 165 -15.84 -7.40 7.43
CA LEU A 165 -15.93 -6.58 8.64
C LEU A 165 -17.28 -5.85 8.77
N THR A 166 -17.81 -5.25 7.69
CA THR A 166 -19.13 -4.61 7.68
C THR A 166 -20.22 -5.63 7.92
N SER A 167 -20.18 -6.81 7.27
CA SER A 167 -21.17 -7.86 7.47
C SER A 167 -21.19 -8.35 8.91
N ARG A 168 -20.01 -8.51 9.52
CA ARG A 168 -19.87 -8.96 10.91
C ARG A 168 -20.29 -7.87 11.89
N THR A 169 -20.05 -6.61 11.56
CA THR A 169 -20.51 -5.46 12.35
C THR A 169 -22.03 -5.30 12.26
N ASP A 170 -22.63 -5.46 11.07
CA ASP A 170 -24.08 -5.45 10.89
C ASP A 170 -24.74 -6.63 11.62
N LEU A 171 -24.11 -7.81 11.60
CA LEU A 171 -24.58 -8.97 12.35
C LEU A 171 -24.47 -8.75 13.86
N GLU A 172 -23.43 -8.06 14.34
CA GLU A 172 -23.26 -7.71 15.75
C GLU A 172 -24.22 -6.60 16.19
N ILE A 173 -24.51 -5.63 15.31
CA ILE A 173 -25.51 -4.57 15.53
C ILE A 173 -26.91 -5.18 15.58
N GLU A 174 -27.25 -6.08 14.67
CA GLU A 174 -28.55 -6.78 14.65
C GLU A 174 -28.67 -7.74 15.85
N ALA A 175 -27.59 -8.42 16.25
CA ALA A 175 -27.59 -9.25 17.46
C ALA A 175 -27.71 -8.43 18.77
N ARG A 176 -27.34 -7.15 18.75
CA ARG A 176 -27.51 -6.19 19.86
C ARG A 176 -28.83 -5.43 19.80
N ARG A 177 -29.64 -5.58 18.73
CA ARG A 177 -31.00 -5.05 18.73
C ARG A 177 -31.81 -5.79 19.78
N ARG A 178 -32.12 -5.07 20.84
CA ARG A 178 -33.03 -5.53 21.88
C ARG A 178 -34.39 -5.80 21.20
N PRO A 179 -35.00 -6.99 21.36
CA PRO A 179 -36.37 -7.18 20.93
C PRO A 179 -37.23 -6.11 21.62
N PRO A 180 -38.21 -5.51 20.92
CA PRO A 180 -39.08 -4.49 21.52
C PRO A 180 -39.70 -5.05 22.81
N ASP A 181 -39.66 -4.27 23.89
CA ASP A 181 -40.19 -4.68 25.18
C ASP A 181 -41.68 -5.04 25.01
N PRO A 182 -42.11 -6.26 25.34
CA PRO A 182 -43.51 -6.65 25.22
C PRO A 182 -44.44 -5.75 26.04
N LEU A 183 -43.94 -5.06 27.07
CA LEU A 183 -44.72 -4.12 27.88
C LEU A 183 -45.00 -2.81 27.14
N ASP A 184 -44.05 -2.30 26.35
CA ASP A 184 -44.23 -1.09 25.54
C ASP A 184 -45.32 -1.27 24.47
N GLN A 185 -45.47 -2.49 23.93
CA GLN A 185 -46.55 -2.81 22.97
C GLN A 185 -47.92 -2.84 23.64
N ILE A 186 -48.00 -3.26 24.90
CA ILE A 186 -49.24 -3.30 25.67
C ILE A 186 -49.69 -1.89 26.02
N ASP A 187 -48.76 -1.01 26.43
CA ASP A 187 -49.06 0.39 26.71
C ASP A 187 -49.48 1.16 25.45
N GLU A 188 -48.86 0.88 24.30
CA GLU A 188 -49.27 1.45 23.00
C GLU A 188 -50.69 1.00 22.61
N LEU A 189 -51.01 -0.28 22.81
CA LEU A 189 -52.36 -0.84 22.58
C LEU A 189 -53.39 -0.22 23.53
N TYR A 190 -53.04 -0.05 24.81
CA TYR A 190 -53.90 0.56 25.82
C TYR A 190 -54.14 2.06 25.53
N ARG A 191 -53.09 2.78 25.11
CA ARG A 191 -53.16 4.18 24.72
C ARG A 191 -54.04 4.37 23.48
N ARG A 192 -53.83 3.57 22.44
CA ARG A 192 -54.63 3.62 21.21
C ARG A 192 -56.11 3.30 21.49
N THR A 193 -56.40 2.30 22.32
CA THR A 193 -57.79 1.97 22.71
C THR A 193 -58.44 3.03 23.59
N MET A 194 -57.69 3.74 24.44
CA MET A 194 -58.21 4.86 25.23
C MET A 194 -58.43 6.14 24.42
N GLU A 195 -57.60 6.39 23.41
CA GLU A 195 -57.79 7.49 22.45
C GLU A 195 -59.04 7.24 21.60
N GLU A 196 -59.22 6.02 21.07
CA GLU A 196 -60.39 5.64 20.27
C GLU A 196 -61.72 5.70 21.07
N ARG A 197 -61.64 5.57 22.40
CA ARG A 197 -62.79 5.69 23.31
C ARG A 197 -63.16 7.14 23.65
N LYS A 198 -62.25 8.09 23.48
CA LYS A 198 -62.50 9.54 23.66
C LYS A 198 -63.17 10.19 22.44
N ASP A 199 -63.11 9.53 21.28
CA ASP A 199 -63.67 10.02 20.02
C ASP A 199 -65.11 9.53 19.76
N LEU A 200 -65.72 8.82 20.71
CA LEU A 200 -67.14 8.45 20.69
C LEU A 200 -67.96 9.46 21.52
N PRO A 201 -68.98 10.13 20.93
CA PRO A 201 -69.78 11.17 21.57
C PRO A 201 -70.69 10.68 22.71
#